data_AF-A0A9D9YT88-F1
#
_entry.id   AF-A0A9D9YT88-F1
#
_cell.length_a   1.000
_cell.length_b   1.000
_cell.length_c   1.000
_cell.angle_alpha   90.00
_cell.angle_beta   90.00
_cell.angle_gamma   90.00
#
_symmetry.space_group_name_H-M   'P 1'
#
loop_
_entity.id
_entity.type
_entity.pdbx_description
1 polymer ?
#
loop_
_entity_poly.entity_id
_entity_poly.type
_entity_poly.pdbx_seq_one_letter_code
_entity_poly.pdbx_strand_id
1 'polypeptide(L)'
;MVDSSWGRSNLANQVINQIARAISGDESAMQTRRKNNNTSKTMYGISRMDSERFYTHGWRVKLVRRGVVYVKNFPDKRWGGNRKALVQAKAYRDALLSELPEPLTRREFCTALRSNNRSGISGVYRYAKKYTLTNGKVIESWYWEATWPIGNGQQGHQSFSVNELGERKAKALAIAAREEALDDLDGYYWASQRGAPSQSG
;
A
#
# COMPACT_ATOMS: atom_id res chain seq x y z
N MET A 1 45.64 26.36 -19.09
CA MET A 1 45.51 24.93 -19.45
C MET A 1 45.52 24.12 -18.16
N VAL A 2 44.41 23.42 -17.86
CA VAL A 2 44.21 22.18 -17.03
C VAL A 2 44.80 22.11 -15.60
N ASP A 3 44.19 21.52 -14.55
CA ASP A 3 42.91 20.83 -14.31
C ASP A 3 42.69 20.72 -12.76
N SER A 4 41.48 20.30 -12.41
CA SER A 4 40.82 20.05 -11.13
C SER A 4 41.38 18.85 -10.33
N SER A 5 41.12 18.81 -9.00
CA SER A 5 40.44 17.68 -8.32
C SER A 5 40.82 17.48 -6.82
N TRP A 6 39.81 17.68 -5.97
CA TRP A 6 39.40 16.92 -4.77
C TRP A 6 40.26 16.83 -3.49
N GLY A 7 39.63 17.28 -2.40
CA GLY A 7 40.02 17.03 -1.00
C GLY A 7 38.97 17.53 0.00
N ARG A 8 37.72 17.06 -0.11
CA ARG A 8 36.65 17.32 0.86
C ARG A 8 36.07 16.01 1.39
N SER A 9 36.67 15.46 2.44
CA SER A 9 36.09 14.33 3.17
C SER A 9 36.68 14.24 4.58
N ASN A 10 36.17 15.04 5.52
CA ASN A 10 36.23 14.64 6.94
C ASN A 10 35.23 15.38 7.85
N LEU A 11 34.73 16.56 7.45
CA LEU A 11 33.72 17.29 8.22
C LEU A 11 32.29 16.76 8.01
N ALA A 12 31.97 16.22 6.83
CA ALA A 12 30.64 15.65 6.55
C ALA A 12 30.37 14.39 7.40
N ASN A 13 31.38 13.53 7.59
CA ASN A 13 31.24 12.29 8.36
C ASN A 13 31.13 12.55 9.87
N GLN A 14 31.71 13.66 10.36
CA GLN A 14 31.66 14.02 11.78
C GLN A 14 30.29 14.59 12.17
N VAL A 15 29.66 15.36 11.26
CA VAL A 15 28.28 15.87 11.43
C VAL A 15 27.25 14.74 11.31
N ILE A 16 27.43 13.79 10.38
CA ILE A 16 26.54 12.61 10.26
C ILE A 16 26.57 11.76 11.54
N ASN A 17 27.74 11.58 12.15
CA ASN A 17 27.86 10.80 13.39
C ASN A 17 27.34 11.51 14.65
N GLN A 18 27.31 12.84 14.67
CA GLN A 18 26.64 13.60 15.75
C GLN A 18 25.11 13.56 15.61
N ILE A 19 24.58 13.60 14.39
CA ILE A 19 23.13 13.45 14.14
C ILE A 19 22.67 12.01 14.47
N ALA A 20 23.48 10.99 14.15
CA ALA A 20 23.17 9.60 14.49
C ALA A 20 23.10 9.34 16.01
N ARG A 21 23.90 10.03 16.82
CA ARG A 21 23.86 9.89 18.29
C ARG A 21 22.66 10.59 18.94
N ALA A 22 22.18 11.68 18.36
CA ALA A 22 20.95 12.35 18.81
C ALA A 22 19.67 11.55 18.50
N ILE A 23 19.72 10.63 17.52
CA ILE A 23 18.63 9.72 17.17
C ILE A 23 18.64 8.45 18.05
N SER A 24 19.73 8.14 18.74
CA SER A 24 19.88 6.93 19.58
C SER A 24 19.25 7.01 20.97
N GLY A 25 18.54 8.09 21.28
CA GLY A 25 17.85 8.27 22.55
C GLY A 25 16.45 7.66 22.62
N ASP A 26 16.19 6.47 22.05
CA ASP A 26 15.01 5.66 22.42
C ASP A 26 15.02 4.20 21.85
N GLU A 27 16.14 3.49 21.91
CA GLU A 27 16.22 2.11 21.42
C GLU A 27 15.34 1.12 22.22
N SER A 28 15.00 1.47 23.47
CA SER A 28 14.10 0.70 24.34
C SER A 28 12.63 0.76 23.86
N ALA A 29 12.18 1.90 23.34
CA ALA A 29 10.84 2.06 22.76
C ALA A 29 10.70 1.49 21.33
N MET A 30 11.80 1.34 20.59
CA MET A 30 11.79 0.71 19.25
C MET A 30 11.73 -0.83 19.30
N GLN A 31 12.16 -1.47 20.40
CA GLN A 31 11.98 -2.91 20.60
C GLN A 31 10.54 -3.28 21.02
N THR A 32 9.80 -2.38 21.65
CA THR A 32 8.39 -2.59 22.01
C THR A 32 7.42 -2.44 20.84
N ARG A 33 7.83 -1.79 19.72
CA ARG A 33 7.02 -1.67 18.50
C ARG A 33 7.22 -2.80 17.47
N ARG A 34 8.33 -3.54 17.55
CA ARG A 34 8.62 -4.72 16.70
C ARG A 34 7.83 -5.98 17.11
N LYS A 35 7.29 -6.02 18.33
CA LYS A 35 6.36 -7.08 18.77
C LYS A 35 4.93 -6.73 18.32
N ASN A 36 4.55 -7.06 17.07
CA ASN A 36 3.15 -7.30 16.66
C ASN A 36 2.95 -7.72 15.18
N ASN A 37 3.99 -7.75 14.36
CA ASN A 37 3.83 -8.22 12.96
C ASN A 37 3.63 -9.74 12.84
N ASN A 38 4.12 -10.55 13.80
CA ASN A 38 3.87 -12.00 13.81
C ASN A 38 2.49 -12.36 14.41
N THR A 39 2.03 -11.62 15.42
CA THR A 39 0.68 -11.77 15.97
C THR A 39 -0.39 -11.41 14.94
N SER A 40 -0.13 -10.41 14.08
CA SER A 40 -1.05 -9.97 13.04
C SER A 40 -1.19 -10.95 11.87
N LYS A 41 -0.14 -11.73 11.54
CA LYS A 41 -0.22 -12.81 10.54
C LYS A 41 -0.85 -14.08 11.12
N THR A 42 -0.46 -14.48 12.34
CA THR A 42 -1.01 -15.69 12.99
C THR A 42 -2.49 -15.60 13.32
N MET A 43 -3.02 -14.40 13.53
CA MET A 43 -4.45 -14.13 13.73
C MET A 43 -5.11 -13.47 12.52
N TYR A 44 -4.45 -13.44 11.35
CA TYR A 44 -5.04 -12.87 10.15
C TYR A 44 -6.38 -13.54 9.84
N GLY A 45 -7.41 -12.72 9.66
CA GLY A 45 -8.77 -13.20 9.40
C GLY A 45 -9.43 -13.95 10.56
N ILE A 46 -8.85 -13.98 11.76
CA ILE A 46 -9.42 -14.65 12.94
C ILE A 46 -9.68 -13.61 14.04
N SER A 47 -10.91 -13.53 14.52
CA SER A 47 -11.31 -12.64 15.61
C SER A 47 -12.07 -13.38 16.69
N ARG A 48 -11.89 -13.00 17.95
CA ARG A 48 -12.72 -13.50 19.04
C ARG A 48 -14.11 -12.85 18.99
N MET A 49 -15.16 -13.64 19.17
CA MET A 49 -16.52 -13.18 19.35
C MET A 49 -16.97 -13.48 20.78
N ASP A 50 -17.01 -12.45 21.62
CA ASP A 50 -17.61 -12.54 22.94
C ASP A 50 -18.86 -11.68 22.96
N SER A 51 -20.00 -12.32 23.21
CA SER A 51 -21.25 -11.62 23.44
C SER A 51 -21.76 -11.95 24.83
N GLU A 52 -21.60 -10.99 25.74
CA GLU A 52 -22.14 -11.04 27.10
C GLU A 52 -23.66 -11.25 27.07
N ARG A 53 -24.33 -10.51 26.17
CA ARG A 53 -25.79 -10.52 26.02
C ARG A 53 -26.36 -11.87 25.58
N PHE A 54 -25.64 -12.60 24.75
CA PHE A 54 -26.10 -13.89 24.19
C PHE A 54 -25.31 -15.07 24.75
N TYR A 55 -24.48 -14.86 25.77
CA TYR A 55 -23.53 -15.83 26.35
C TYR A 55 -22.82 -16.68 25.29
N THR A 56 -22.51 -16.06 24.16
CA THR A 56 -21.98 -16.74 22.99
C THR A 56 -20.51 -16.39 22.87
N HIS A 57 -19.70 -17.41 23.08
CA HIS A 57 -18.26 -17.36 23.03
C HIS A 57 -17.80 -18.24 21.87
N GLY A 58 -16.99 -17.68 20.98
CA GLY A 58 -16.36 -18.42 19.90
C GLY A 58 -15.33 -17.61 19.14
N TRP A 59 -14.77 -18.25 18.13
CA TRP A 59 -13.89 -17.62 17.15
C TRP A 59 -14.61 -17.41 15.82
N ARG A 60 -14.34 -16.32 15.14
CA ARG A 60 -14.82 -16.05 13.78
C ARG A 60 -13.63 -16.03 12.85
N VAL A 61 -13.73 -16.78 11.76
CA VAL A 61 -12.89 -16.61 10.58
C VAL A 61 -13.65 -15.72 9.60
N LYS A 62 -13.07 -14.57 9.24
CA LYS A 62 -13.56 -13.65 8.20
C LYS A 62 -12.41 -13.31 7.26
N LEU A 63 -12.51 -13.79 6.02
CA LEU A 63 -11.59 -13.46 4.93
C LEU A 63 -12.35 -12.76 3.81
N VAL A 64 -11.67 -11.84 3.13
CA VAL A 64 -12.20 -11.19 1.92
C VAL A 64 -11.18 -11.41 0.81
N ARG A 65 -11.62 -12.01 -0.29
CA ARG A 65 -10.76 -12.28 -1.44
C ARG A 65 -11.50 -11.89 -2.73
N ARG A 66 -10.90 -11.00 -3.51
CA ARG A 66 -11.43 -10.51 -4.81
C ARG A 66 -12.93 -10.14 -4.74
N GLY A 67 -13.33 -9.43 -3.69
CA GLY A 67 -14.72 -8.99 -3.46
C GLY A 67 -15.64 -10.02 -2.80
N VAL A 68 -15.22 -11.29 -2.68
CA VAL A 68 -16.00 -12.35 -2.03
C VAL A 68 -15.65 -12.42 -0.54
N VAL A 69 -16.68 -12.50 0.31
CA VAL A 69 -16.54 -12.57 1.77
C VAL A 69 -16.78 -14.02 2.23
N TYR A 70 -15.80 -14.58 2.92
CA TYR A 70 -15.86 -15.91 3.52
C TYR A 70 -15.94 -15.76 5.03
N VAL A 71 -17.03 -16.25 5.63
CA VAL A 71 -17.25 -16.17 7.08
C VAL A 71 -17.60 -17.54 7.65
N LYS A 72 -16.94 -17.94 8.73
CA LYS A 72 -17.31 -19.12 9.51
C LYS A 72 -17.07 -18.89 10.99
N ASN A 73 -18.01 -19.33 11.82
CA ASN A 73 -17.94 -19.20 13.27
C ASN A 73 -17.63 -20.56 13.91
N PHE A 74 -16.84 -20.53 14.98
CA PHE A 74 -16.37 -21.67 15.77
C PHE A 74 -16.74 -21.44 17.24
N PRO A 75 -17.95 -21.79 17.67
CA PRO A 75 -18.40 -21.61 19.05
C PRO A 75 -17.61 -22.50 20.02
N ASP A 76 -17.21 -21.94 21.16
CA ASP A 76 -16.40 -22.61 22.18
C ASP A 76 -17.08 -23.89 22.69
N LYS A 77 -18.40 -23.82 22.93
CA LYS A 77 -19.21 -24.96 23.43
C LYS A 77 -19.15 -26.18 22.50
N ARG A 78 -19.18 -25.96 21.18
CA ARG A 78 -19.15 -27.04 20.18
C ARG A 78 -17.79 -27.72 20.09
N TRP A 79 -16.71 -26.96 20.30
CA TRP A 79 -15.34 -27.44 20.07
C TRP A 79 -14.60 -27.79 21.37
N GLY A 80 -15.26 -27.74 22.52
CA GLY A 80 -14.67 -28.12 23.81
C GLY A 80 -13.79 -27.04 24.43
N GLY A 81 -14.17 -25.77 24.25
CA GLY A 81 -13.56 -24.60 24.86
C GLY A 81 -12.74 -23.73 23.91
N ASN A 82 -12.38 -22.54 24.39
CA ASN A 82 -11.70 -21.49 23.62
C ASN A 82 -10.46 -21.98 22.86
N ARG A 83 -9.56 -22.71 23.53
CA ARG A 83 -8.31 -23.18 22.91
C ARG A 83 -8.56 -24.13 21.74
N LYS A 84 -9.45 -25.11 21.91
CA LYS A 84 -9.79 -26.07 20.86
C LYS A 84 -10.54 -25.41 19.70
N ALA A 85 -11.44 -24.47 20.00
CA ALA A 85 -12.12 -23.67 18.98
C ALA A 85 -11.14 -22.82 18.16
N LEU A 86 -10.11 -22.25 18.79
CA LEU A 86 -9.06 -21.49 18.08
C LEU A 86 -8.26 -22.38 17.12
N VAL A 87 -7.90 -23.60 17.54
CA VAL A 87 -7.18 -24.56 16.67
C VAL A 87 -8.01 -24.87 15.42
N GLN A 88 -9.31 -25.12 15.60
CA GLN A 88 -10.21 -25.42 14.47
C GLN A 88 -10.41 -24.21 13.56
N ALA A 89 -10.50 -23.00 14.12
CA ALA A 89 -10.56 -21.76 13.34
C ALA A 89 -9.29 -21.53 12.51
N LYS A 90 -8.10 -21.80 13.08
CA LYS A 90 -6.82 -21.73 12.36
C LYS A 90 -6.74 -22.75 11.23
N ALA A 91 -7.04 -24.03 11.52
CA ALA A 91 -7.01 -25.10 10.52
C ALA A 91 -7.96 -24.80 9.34
N TYR A 92 -9.18 -24.34 9.63
CA TYR A 92 -10.12 -23.94 8.60
C TYR A 92 -9.63 -22.74 7.77
N ARG A 93 -9.05 -21.71 8.42
CA ARG A 93 -8.50 -20.56 7.70
C ARG A 93 -7.37 -20.99 6.77
N ASP A 94 -6.46 -21.84 7.24
CA ASP A 94 -5.28 -22.23 6.47
C ASP A 94 -5.69 -23.10 5.26
N ALA A 95 -6.64 -24.03 5.45
CA ALA A 95 -7.26 -24.78 4.34
C ALA A 95 -7.98 -23.86 3.35
N LEU A 96 -8.76 -22.90 3.85
CA LEU A 96 -9.44 -21.92 3.00
C LEU A 96 -8.42 -21.08 2.21
N LEU A 97 -7.33 -20.63 2.83
CA LEU A 97 -6.29 -19.86 2.14
C LEU A 97 -5.59 -20.66 1.04
N SER A 98 -5.45 -21.99 1.17
CA SER A 98 -4.90 -22.83 0.10
C SER A 98 -5.85 -23.04 -1.09
N GLU A 99 -7.15 -22.90 -0.87
CA GLU A 99 -8.16 -23.04 -1.93
C GLU A 99 -8.50 -21.70 -2.61
N LEU A 100 -8.27 -20.59 -1.92
CA LEU A 100 -8.59 -19.27 -2.42
C LEU A 100 -7.62 -18.84 -3.54
N PRO A 101 -8.09 -18.06 -4.52
CA PRO A 101 -7.21 -17.47 -5.51
C PRO A 101 -6.21 -16.52 -4.85
N GLU A 102 -5.11 -16.29 -5.56
CA GLU A 102 -4.05 -15.39 -5.12
C GLU A 102 -4.59 -14.02 -4.68
N PRO A 103 -3.93 -13.37 -3.69
CA PRO A 103 -4.27 -12.02 -3.30
C PRO A 103 -4.21 -11.05 -4.47
N LEU A 104 -4.98 -9.97 -4.37
CA LEU A 104 -4.98 -8.91 -5.38
C LEU A 104 -3.57 -8.31 -5.48
N THR A 105 -3.01 -8.32 -6.68
CA THR A 105 -1.70 -7.71 -6.96
C THR A 105 -1.79 -6.19 -6.90
N ARG A 106 -0.65 -5.51 -6.71
CA ARG A 106 -0.60 -4.05 -6.80
C ARG A 106 -1.02 -3.57 -8.18
N ARG A 107 -0.59 -4.27 -9.23
CA ARG A 107 -0.94 -3.95 -10.62
C ARG A 107 -2.44 -4.03 -10.85
N GLU A 108 -3.09 -5.16 -10.52
CA GLU A 108 -4.56 -5.29 -10.65
C GLU A 108 -5.33 -4.21 -9.89
N PHE A 109 -4.89 -3.89 -8.66
CA PHE A 109 -5.51 -2.80 -7.91
C PHE A 109 -5.35 -1.43 -8.58
N CYS A 110 -4.20 -1.19 -9.20
CA CYS A 110 -3.86 0.09 -9.82
C CYS A 110 -4.47 0.26 -11.22
N THR A 111 -4.76 -0.83 -11.92
CA THR A 111 -5.41 -0.82 -13.25
C THR A 111 -6.93 -0.82 -13.15
N ALA A 112 -7.50 -1.24 -12.01
CA ALA A 112 -8.93 -1.22 -11.79
C ALA A 112 -9.53 0.19 -12.01
N LEU A 113 -10.51 0.27 -12.92
CA LEU A 113 -11.25 1.49 -13.21
C LEU A 113 -12.26 1.80 -12.10
N ARG A 114 -12.30 3.07 -11.70
CA ARG A 114 -13.25 3.57 -10.70
C ARG A 114 -14.39 4.31 -11.40
N SER A 115 -15.57 4.32 -10.78
CA SER A 115 -16.77 4.97 -11.33
C SER A 115 -16.59 6.48 -11.60
N ASN A 116 -15.68 7.13 -10.89
CA ASN A 116 -15.36 8.55 -11.07
C ASN A 116 -14.23 8.81 -12.08
N ASN A 117 -13.70 7.77 -12.74
CA ASN A 117 -12.66 7.92 -13.75
C ASN A 117 -13.27 8.49 -15.05
N ARG A 118 -12.71 9.60 -15.53
CA ARG A 118 -13.16 10.28 -16.77
C ARG A 118 -12.18 10.14 -17.93
N SER A 119 -10.96 9.65 -17.67
CA SER A 119 -9.88 9.54 -18.66
C SER A 119 -9.90 8.21 -19.42
N GLY A 120 -10.59 7.20 -18.87
CA GLY A 120 -10.57 5.81 -19.31
C GLY A 120 -9.41 4.99 -18.74
N ILE A 121 -8.51 5.60 -17.96
CA ILE A 121 -7.28 4.96 -17.45
C ILE A 121 -7.07 5.34 -15.99
N SER A 122 -6.97 4.33 -15.11
CA SER A 122 -6.82 4.54 -13.67
C SER A 122 -5.45 5.15 -13.34
N GLY A 123 -5.46 6.23 -12.57
CA GLY A 123 -4.25 6.99 -12.23
C GLY A 123 -3.79 7.97 -13.31
N VAL A 124 -4.54 8.16 -14.39
CA VAL A 124 -4.26 9.20 -15.40
C VAL A 124 -5.42 10.19 -15.41
N TYR A 125 -5.15 11.49 -15.29
CA TYR A 125 -6.19 12.52 -15.32
C TYR A 125 -5.71 13.83 -15.93
N ARG A 126 -6.69 14.64 -16.34
CA ARG A 126 -6.49 15.99 -16.88
C ARG A 126 -6.92 17.01 -15.85
N TYR A 127 -6.10 18.03 -15.62
CA TYR A 127 -6.42 19.12 -14.69
C TYR A 127 -5.86 20.46 -15.19
N ALA A 128 -6.39 21.56 -14.65
CA ALA A 128 -5.91 22.91 -14.94
C ALA A 128 -5.31 23.54 -13.68
N LYS A 129 -4.17 24.20 -13.82
CA LYS A 129 -3.64 25.14 -12.82
C LYS A 129 -4.03 26.55 -13.26
N LYS A 130 -4.68 27.30 -12.37
CA LYS A 130 -5.06 28.69 -12.60
C LYS A 130 -3.98 29.59 -12.04
N TYR A 131 -3.55 30.57 -12.83
CA TYR A 131 -2.59 31.58 -12.41
C TYR A 131 -3.18 32.95 -12.64
N THR A 132 -3.07 33.82 -11.64
CA THR A 132 -3.45 35.23 -11.78
C THR A 132 -2.20 36.02 -12.10
N LEU A 133 -2.19 36.67 -13.25
CA LEU A 133 -1.13 37.57 -13.68
C LEU A 133 -1.20 38.89 -12.90
N THR A 134 -0.09 39.63 -12.89
CA THR A 134 0.01 40.93 -12.20
C THR A 134 -1.01 41.97 -12.70
N ASN A 135 -1.49 41.84 -13.94
CA ASN A 135 -2.54 42.67 -14.52
C ASN A 135 -3.97 42.20 -14.19
N GLY A 136 -4.14 41.26 -13.26
CA GLY A 136 -5.43 40.70 -12.84
C GLY A 136 -6.02 39.66 -13.80
N LYS A 137 -5.39 39.38 -14.95
CA LYS A 137 -5.86 38.36 -15.89
C LYS A 137 -5.61 36.97 -15.34
N VAL A 138 -6.65 36.13 -15.32
CA VAL A 138 -6.53 34.71 -14.98
C VAL A 138 -6.18 33.91 -16.23
N ILE A 139 -5.10 33.13 -16.17
CA ILE A 139 -4.72 32.17 -17.20
C ILE A 139 -4.85 30.76 -16.64
N GLU A 140 -5.22 29.81 -17.50
CA GLU A 140 -5.30 28.40 -17.15
C GLU A 140 -4.23 27.64 -17.95
N SER A 141 -3.39 26.89 -17.25
CA SER A 141 -2.46 25.95 -17.87
C SER A 141 -3.00 24.54 -17.65
N TRP A 142 -3.19 23.82 -18.75
CA TRP A 142 -3.74 22.46 -18.72
C TRP A 142 -2.63 21.43 -18.67
N TYR A 143 -2.85 20.36 -17.92
CA TYR A 143 -1.90 19.27 -17.73
C TYR A 143 -2.60 17.93 -17.84
N TRP A 144 -1.88 16.95 -18.39
CA TRP A 144 -2.13 15.53 -18.17
C TRP A 144 -1.16 15.02 -17.13
N GLU A 145 -1.63 14.23 -16.17
CA GLU A 145 -0.79 13.68 -15.11
C GLU A 145 -1.09 12.22 -14.88
N ALA A 146 -0.01 11.47 -14.63
CA ALA A 146 -0.01 10.08 -14.23
C ALA A 146 0.41 9.98 -12.76
N THR A 147 -0.22 9.10 -11.99
CA THR A 147 0.09 8.84 -10.59
C THR A 147 0.19 7.35 -10.32
N TRP A 148 1.10 6.92 -9.44
CA TRP A 148 1.32 5.51 -9.09
C TRP A 148 1.84 5.33 -7.67
N PRO A 149 1.59 4.19 -7.01
CA PRO A 149 2.06 3.96 -5.65
C PRO A 149 3.54 3.57 -5.62
N ILE A 150 4.39 4.37 -4.99
CA ILE A 150 5.84 4.06 -4.84
C ILE A 150 6.16 3.22 -3.58
N GLY A 151 5.14 2.86 -2.80
CA GLY A 151 5.29 2.10 -1.55
C GLY A 151 5.20 2.97 -0.30
N ASN A 152 5.13 2.37 0.88
CA ASN A 152 5.07 3.07 2.18
C ASN A 152 3.99 4.16 2.30
N GLY A 153 2.88 4.02 1.56
CA GLY A 153 1.79 5.00 1.54
C GLY A 153 2.05 6.24 0.68
N GLN A 154 3.19 6.32 -0.01
CA GLN A 154 3.54 7.42 -0.90
C GLN A 154 3.11 7.15 -2.35
N GLN A 155 2.98 8.23 -3.12
CA GLN A 155 2.64 8.19 -4.55
C GLN A 155 3.68 8.96 -5.37
N GLY A 156 4.12 8.35 -6.46
CA GLY A 156 4.82 9.03 -7.54
C GLY A 156 3.82 9.71 -8.47
N HIS A 157 4.26 10.76 -9.13
CA HIS A 157 3.48 11.46 -10.14
C HIS A 157 4.39 12.04 -11.21
N GLN A 158 3.85 12.18 -12.42
CA GLN A 158 4.50 12.87 -13.53
C GLN A 158 3.46 13.62 -14.35
N SER A 159 3.75 14.88 -14.65
CA SER A 159 2.82 15.80 -15.33
C SER A 159 3.39 16.29 -16.66
N PHE A 160 2.50 16.51 -17.61
CA PHE A 160 2.81 16.90 -18.99
C PHE A 160 1.93 18.08 -19.39
N SER A 161 2.57 19.20 -19.75
CA SER A 161 1.89 20.44 -20.12
C SER A 161 1.19 20.31 -21.47
N VAL A 162 -0.12 20.54 -21.49
CA VAL A 162 -0.92 20.59 -22.73
C VAL A 162 -0.55 21.83 -23.54
N ASN A 163 -0.20 22.93 -22.88
CA ASN A 163 0.18 24.18 -23.54
C ASN A 163 1.48 24.01 -24.35
N GLU A 164 2.41 23.16 -23.90
CA GLU A 164 3.69 22.92 -24.57
C GLU A 164 3.63 21.77 -25.58
N LEU A 165 2.94 20.67 -25.23
CA LEU A 165 2.97 19.43 -26.00
C LEU A 165 1.75 19.25 -26.91
N GLY A 166 0.67 19.98 -26.64
CA GLY A 166 -0.65 19.74 -27.21
C GLY A 166 -1.39 18.57 -26.52
N GLU A 167 -2.72 18.59 -26.61
CA GLU A 167 -3.63 17.68 -25.89
C GLU A 167 -3.30 16.20 -26.15
N ARG A 168 -3.16 15.82 -27.43
CA ARG A 168 -2.95 14.42 -27.83
C ARG A 168 -1.61 13.88 -27.32
N LYS A 169 -0.53 14.67 -27.44
CA LYS A 169 0.82 14.25 -27.06
C LYS A 169 0.98 14.22 -25.54
N ALA A 170 0.46 15.22 -24.83
CA ALA A 170 0.47 15.25 -23.37
C ALA A 170 -0.28 14.04 -22.78
N LYS A 171 -1.45 13.69 -23.33
CA LYS A 171 -2.19 12.50 -22.92
C LYS A 171 -1.39 11.22 -23.18
N ALA A 172 -0.82 11.06 -24.39
CA ALA A 172 -0.05 9.87 -24.73
C ALA A 172 1.16 9.67 -23.81
N LEU A 173 1.87 10.74 -23.46
CA LEU A 173 3.01 10.67 -22.53
C LEU A 173 2.58 10.33 -21.11
N ALA A 174 1.45 10.84 -20.63
CA ALA A 174 0.91 10.45 -19.32
C ALA A 174 0.52 8.98 -19.28
N ILE A 175 -0.02 8.44 -20.38
CA ILE A 175 -0.35 7.00 -20.47
C ILE A 175 0.93 6.17 -20.44
N ALA A 176 1.93 6.52 -21.26
CA ALA A 176 3.21 5.80 -21.29
C ALA A 176 3.92 5.80 -19.93
N ALA A 177 4.00 6.96 -19.27
CA ALA A 177 4.59 7.07 -17.92
C ALA A 177 3.82 6.22 -16.88
N ARG A 178 2.50 6.13 -17.02
CA ARG A 178 1.69 5.26 -16.17
C ARG A 178 2.01 3.78 -16.42
N GLU A 179 2.09 3.36 -17.67
CA GLU A 179 2.37 1.97 -18.05
C GLU A 179 3.75 1.54 -17.56
N GLU A 180 4.78 2.35 -17.82
CA GLU A 180 6.16 2.13 -17.33
C GLU A 180 6.19 1.98 -15.81
N ALA A 181 5.56 2.92 -15.09
CA ALA A 181 5.51 2.86 -13.64
C ALA A 181 4.71 1.67 -13.08
N LEU A 182 3.78 1.10 -13.85
CA LEU A 182 3.03 -0.09 -13.45
C LEU A 182 3.81 -1.38 -13.71
N ASP A 183 4.72 -1.40 -14.68
CA ASP A 183 5.58 -2.55 -14.98
C ASP A 183 6.60 -2.77 -13.86
N ASP A 184 7.05 -1.69 -13.21
CA ASP A 184 7.92 -1.74 -12.03
C ASP A 184 7.19 -2.12 -10.73
N LEU A 185 5.86 -2.25 -10.74
CA LEU A 185 5.09 -2.61 -9.55
C LEU A 185 5.06 -4.12 -9.31
N ASP A 186 5.91 -4.57 -8.41
CA ASP A 186 5.85 -5.94 -7.88
C ASP A 186 5.13 -6.04 -6.52
N GLY A 187 4.56 -7.21 -6.27
CA GLY A 187 3.97 -7.63 -5.01
C GLY A 187 2.46 -7.42 -4.89
N TYR A 188 1.95 -7.73 -3.69
CA TYR A 188 0.53 -7.70 -3.38
C TYR A 188 0.08 -6.34 -2.86
N TYR A 189 -1.19 -6.01 -3.12
CA TYR A 189 -1.84 -4.86 -2.50
C TYR A 189 -1.68 -4.93 -0.97
N TRP A 190 -1.25 -3.84 -0.33
CA TRP A 190 -0.82 -3.84 1.08
C TRP A 190 -1.87 -4.40 2.05
N ALA A 191 -3.16 -4.18 1.78
CA ALA A 191 -4.24 -4.73 2.62
C ALA A 191 -4.38 -6.26 2.50
N SER A 192 -3.94 -6.82 1.37
CA SER A 192 -3.96 -8.24 1.01
C SER A 192 -2.64 -8.96 1.33
N GLN A 193 -1.55 -8.23 1.59
CA GLN A 193 -0.22 -8.78 1.88
C GLN A 193 -0.18 -9.74 3.09
N ARG A 194 -1.05 -9.54 4.08
CA ARG A 194 -1.15 -10.44 5.27
C ARG A 194 -1.64 -11.84 4.93
N GLY A 195 -2.42 -11.97 3.85
CA GLY A 195 -2.95 -13.23 3.37
C GLY A 195 -2.23 -13.75 2.13
N ALA A 196 -1.04 -13.24 1.84
CA ALA A 196 -0.17 -13.76 0.80
C ALA A 196 0.57 -15.01 1.31
N PRO A 197 0.79 -16.02 0.44
CA PRO A 197 1.66 -17.14 0.78
C PRO A 197 3.03 -16.59 1.22
N SER A 198 3.63 -17.19 2.24
CA SER A 198 5.03 -16.90 2.55
C SER A 198 5.84 -17.24 1.31
N GLN A 199 6.46 -16.24 0.70
CA GLN A 199 7.50 -16.46 -0.31
C GLN A 199 8.55 -17.36 0.33
N SER A 200 8.54 -18.63 -0.05
CA SER A 200 9.61 -19.59 0.26
C SER A 200 10.83 -19.12 -0.51
N GLY A 201 11.76 -18.48 0.20
CA GLY A 201 13.14 -18.35 -0.26
C GLY A 201 13.86 -19.68 -0.08
#